data_AF-A0A524LT88-F1
#
_entry.id   AF-A0A524LT88-F1
#
_cell.length_a   1.000
_cell.length_b   1.000
_cell.length_c   1.000
_cell.angle_alpha   90.00
_cell.angle_beta   90.00
_cell.angle_gamma   90.00
#
_symmetry.space_group_name_H-M   'P 1'
#
loop_
_entity.id
_entity.type
_entity.pdbx_description
1 polymer ?
#
loop_
_entity_poly.entity_id
_entity_poly.type
_entity_poly.pdbx_seq_one_letter_code
_entity_poly.pdbx_strand_id
1 'polypeptide(L)' 'MKTKFPSKLMKPKVDLTISMGVATYPDDGLTEDELLKKADKALYVAKNLGRNMVSVAK' A
#
# COMPACT_ATOMS: atom_id res chain seq x y z
N MET A 1 -27.83 -26.93 19.32
CA MET A 1 -27.78 -25.61 19.97
C MET A 1 -27.10 -24.64 19.01
N LYS A 2 -27.84 -23.76 18.32
CA LYS A 2 -27.28 -22.81 17.33
C LYS A 2 -26.93 -21.52 18.08
N THR A 3 -25.65 -21.23 18.27
CA THR A 3 -25.21 -19.96 18.83
C THR A 3 -25.46 -18.85 17.81
N LYS A 4 -26.43 -17.97 18.10
CA LYS A 4 -26.66 -16.73 17.37
C LYS A 4 -25.41 -15.86 17.53
N PHE A 5 -24.63 -15.71 16.47
CA PHE A 5 -23.66 -14.63 16.36
C PHE A 5 -24.44 -13.30 16.42
N PRO A 6 -24.02 -12.32 17.25
CA PRO A 6 -24.73 -11.05 17.35
C PRO A 6 -24.79 -10.39 15.97
N SER A 7 -26.00 -10.04 15.59
CA SER A 7 -26.38 -9.45 14.32
C SER A 7 -25.53 -8.23 14.00
N LYS A 8 -24.78 -8.32 12.90
CA LYS A 8 -24.53 -7.24 11.95
C LYS A 8 -24.28 -5.88 12.61
N LEU A 9 -23.05 -5.68 13.10
CA LEU A 9 -22.50 -4.32 13.20
C LEU A 9 -22.55 -3.74 11.79
N MET A 10 -23.53 -2.88 11.53
CA MET A 10 -23.67 -2.13 10.28
C MET A 10 -22.55 -1.11 10.27
N LYS A 11 -21.32 -1.57 9.94
CA LYS A 11 -20.19 -0.68 9.73
C LYS A 11 -20.56 0.20 8.53
N PRO A 12 -20.43 1.53 8.63
CA PRO A 12 -20.57 2.39 7.46
C PRO A 12 -19.67 1.85 6.34
N LYS A 13 -20.13 1.92 5.10
CA LYS A 13 -19.36 1.50 3.94
C LYS A 13 -18.15 2.46 3.85
N VAL A 14 -16.97 1.97 4.20
CA VAL A 14 -15.73 2.77 4.16
C VAL A 14 -15.08 2.52 2.80
N ASP A 15 -14.94 3.58 2.02
CA ASP A 15 -14.16 3.55 0.79
C ASP A 15 -12.67 3.61 1.15
N LEU A 16 -12.05 2.44 1.26
CA LEU A 16 -10.65 2.29 1.59
C LEU A 16 -9.82 2.19 0.30
N THR A 17 -8.78 3.00 0.20
CA THR A 17 -7.81 2.96 -0.90
C THR A 17 -6.40 2.71 -0.37
N ILE A 18 -5.49 2.32 -1.25
CA ILE A 18 -4.07 2.13 -0.92
C ILE A 18 -3.20 2.97 -1.85
N SER A 19 -1.99 3.29 -1.41
CA SER A 19 -0.93 3.84 -2.26
C SER A 19 0.25 2.89 -2.18
N MET A 20 0.94 2.71 -3.30
CA MET A 20 2.04 1.74 -3.40
C MET A 20 3.25 2.38 -4.07
N GLY A 21 4.44 2.01 -3.57
CA GLY A 21 5.71 2.29 -4.21
C GLY A 21 6.34 1.00 -4.70
N VAL A 22 6.92 1.02 -5.89
CA VAL A 22 7.53 -0.15 -6.53
C VAL A 22 9.00 0.14 -6.82
N ALA A 23 9.86 -0.83 -6.55
CA ALA A 23 11.26 -0.85 -6.96
C ALA A 23 11.57 -2.19 -7.63
N THR A 24 12.47 -2.16 -8.62
CA THR A 24 12.82 -3.30 -9.47
C THR A 24 14.28 -3.67 -9.26
N TYR A 25 14.56 -4.94 -8.96
CA TYR A 25 15.92 -5.46 -9.04
C TYR A 25 16.26 -5.81 -10.50
N PRO A 26 17.46 -5.49 -11.02
CA PRO A 26 18.57 -4.79 -10.35
C PRO A 26 18.55 -3.25 -10.53
N ASP A 27 17.59 -2.71 -11.28
CA ASP A 27 17.58 -1.31 -11.72
C ASP A 27 17.56 -0.28 -10.56
N ASP A 28 16.85 -0.59 -9.48
CA ASP A 28 16.67 0.29 -8.33
C ASP A 28 17.59 -0.04 -7.14
N GLY A 29 18.38 -1.10 -7.23
CA GLY A 29 19.25 -1.53 -6.14
C GLY A 29 19.73 -2.96 -6.31
N LEU A 30 20.90 -3.25 -5.75
CA LEU A 30 21.50 -4.59 -5.76
C LEU A 30 21.31 -5.31 -4.41
N THR A 31 20.88 -4.58 -3.39
CA THR A 31 20.61 -5.10 -2.05
C THR A 31 19.14 -4.91 -1.67
N GLU A 32 18.64 -5.75 -0.77
CA GLU A 32 17.29 -5.62 -0.21
C GLU A 32 17.06 -4.22 0.38
N ASP A 33 18.05 -3.71 1.11
CA ASP A 33 18.03 -2.41 1.77
C ASP A 33 17.85 -1.24 0.78
N GLU A 34 18.52 -1.30 -0.37
CA GLU A 34 18.39 -0.31 -1.45
C GLU A 34 17.01 -0.36 -2.10
N LEU A 35 16.53 -1.56 -2.43
CA LEU A 35 15.22 -1.78 -3.04
C LEU A 35 14.10 -1.30 -2.12
N LEU A 36 14.17 -1.63 -0.81
CA LEU A 36 13.22 -1.16 0.19
C LEU A 36 13.23 0.37 0.28
N LYS A 37 14.41 1.00 0.41
CA LYS A 37 14.52 2.46 0.45
C LYS A 37 13.94 3.13 -0.79
N LYS A 38 14.10 2.53 -1.96
CA LYS A 38 13.58 3.05 -3.24
C LYS A 38 12.06 2.87 -3.37
N ALA A 39 11.54 1.70 -3.02
CA ALA A 39 10.10 1.46 -2.98
C ALA A 39 9.41 2.42 -1.99
N ASP A 40 10.01 2.65 -0.82
CA ASP A 40 9.42 3.54 0.20
C ASP A 40 9.43 5.01 -0.24
N LYS A 41 10.49 5.45 -0.94
CA LYS A 41 10.52 6.77 -1.59
C LYS A 41 9.42 6.91 -2.64
N ALA A 42 9.24 5.90 -3.50
CA ALA A 42 8.17 5.91 -4.51
C ALA A 42 6.78 5.92 -3.85
N LEU A 43 6.58 5.18 -2.76
CA LEU A 43 5.34 5.20 -1.97
C LEU A 43 5.05 6.61 -1.44
N TYR A 44 6.07 7.32 -0.95
CA TYR A 44 5.94 8.70 -0.50
C TYR A 44 5.51 9.63 -1.64
N VAL A 45 6.04 9.43 -2.85
CA VAL A 45 5.59 10.18 -4.04
C VAL A 45 4.09 9.92 -4.30
N ALA A 46 3.65 8.67 -4.31
CA ALA A 46 2.22 8.34 -4.49
C ALA A 46 1.33 9.00 -3.41
N LYS A 47 1.80 9.03 -2.15
CA LYS A 47 1.08 9.68 -1.05
C LYS A 47 0.99 11.20 -1.21
N ASN A 48 2.02 11.84 -1.76
CA ASN A 48 2.08 13.29 -1.95
C ASN A 48 1.34 13.77 -3.22
N LEU A 49 1.18 12.91 -4.22
CA LEU A 49 0.49 13.23 -5.47
C LEU A 49 -1.03 13.03 -5.44
N GLY A 50 -1.60 12.68 -4.28
CA GLY A 50 -3.05 12.53 -4.12
C GLY A 50 -3.52 11.16 -3.65
N ARG A 51 -2.59 10.22 -3.37
CA ARG A 51 -2.87 8.84 -2.92
C ARG A 51 -3.61 8.02 -4.00
N ASN A 52 -4.15 6.87 -3.61
CA ASN A 52 -4.87 5.92 -4.47
C ASN A 52 -4.15 5.62 -5.80
N MET A 53 -2.83 5.49 -5.76
CA MET A 53 -2.01 5.30 -6.96
C MET A 53 -0.73 4.53 -6.67
N VAL A 54 -0.11 4.07 -7.75
CA VAL A 54 1.19 3.40 -7.75
C VAL A 54 2.24 4.36 -8.32
N SER A 55 3.39 4.46 -7.66
CA SER A 55 4.57 5.13 -8.21
C SER A 55 5.71 4.14 -8.30
N VAL A 56 6.47 4.21 -9.40
CA VAL A 56 7.70 3.42 -9.59
C VAL A 56 8.88 4.28 -9.17
N ALA A 57 9.89 3.65 -8.59
CA ALA A 57 11.15 4.28 -8.27
C ALA A 57 11.83 4.83 -9.55
N LYS A 58 12.53 5.95 -9.38
CA LYS A 58 13.39 6.57 -10.40
C LYS A 58 14.84 6.32 -10.05
#